data_AF-A0A161GJ77-F1
#
_entry.id   AF-A0A161GJ77-F1
#
_cell.length_a   1.000
_cell.length_b   1.000
_cell.length_c   1.000
_cell.angle_alpha   90.00
_cell.angle_beta   90.00
_cell.angle_gamma   90.00
#
_symmetry.space_group_name_H-M   'P 1'
#
loop_
_entity.id
_entity.type
_entity.pdbx_description
1 polymer ?
#
loop_
_entity_poly.entity_id
_entity_poly.type
_entity_poly.pdbx_seq_one_letter_code
_entity_poly.pdbx_strand_id
1 'polypeptide(L)'
;MEGPHPAFAELLRRFASEQVRSAATIGGNIANGSPIGDGPPALIAMGAVLHLRQGEERREMPLEAFFLDYRKQDRLPGEFVEAVTVPETAPGLRCYKLSKRFDQDISAVCGCFNLELEGGKIASARIAFGGMAGVPKRAAAVEEALIGREWSLKAVEAALPAFATDFAPLSDMRASAEYRLATAQNLLRRYFHDLSGDAVSVLEVRA
;
A
#
# COMPACT_ATOMS: atom_id res chain seq x y z
N MET A 1 -2.93 -19.48 2.11
CA MET A 1 -3.12 -19.28 0.67
C MET A 1 -1.79 -19.52 0.01
N GLU A 2 -1.67 -20.56 -0.81
CA GLU A 2 -0.47 -20.85 -1.59
C GLU A 2 -0.61 -20.15 -2.94
N GLY A 3 0.23 -19.15 -3.18
CA GLY A 3 0.22 -18.34 -4.40
C GLY A 3 1.38 -17.33 -4.39
N PRO A 4 1.66 -16.65 -5.51
CA PRO A 4 2.84 -15.79 -5.66
C PRO A 4 2.83 -14.54 -4.75
N HIS A 5 1.65 -14.11 -4.29
CA HIS A 5 1.47 -12.88 -3.49
C HIS A 5 0.57 -13.10 -2.26
N PRO A 6 1.03 -13.86 -1.25
CA PRO A 6 0.22 -14.19 -0.08
C PRO A 6 -0.21 -12.95 0.73
N ALA A 7 0.68 -11.95 0.85
CA ALA A 7 0.36 -10.69 1.55
C ALA A 7 -0.75 -9.89 0.87
N PHE A 8 -0.77 -9.86 -0.46
CA PHE A 8 -1.84 -9.19 -1.20
C PHE A 8 -3.15 -9.96 -1.09
N ALA A 9 -3.10 -11.30 -1.15
CA ALA A 9 -4.27 -12.13 -0.97
C ALA A 9 -4.92 -11.94 0.42
N GLU A 10 -4.12 -11.86 1.49
CA GLU A 10 -4.65 -11.60 2.84
C GLU A 10 -5.25 -10.19 2.97
N LEU A 11 -4.66 -9.18 2.32
CA LEU A 11 -5.28 -7.85 2.25
C LEU A 11 -6.67 -7.93 1.59
N LEU A 12 -6.78 -8.65 0.47
CA LEU A 12 -8.03 -8.81 -0.26
C LEU A 12 -9.07 -9.64 0.51
N ARG A 13 -8.67 -10.55 1.40
CA ARG A 13 -9.60 -11.22 2.34
C ARG A 13 -10.40 -10.20 3.17
N ARG A 14 -9.81 -9.06 3.48
CA ARG A 14 -10.43 -7.94 4.21
C ARG A 14 -10.91 -6.80 3.30
N PHE A 15 -10.85 -6.95 1.99
CA PHE A 15 -11.43 -6.00 1.04
C PHE A 15 -12.94 -6.24 0.93
N ALA A 16 -13.72 -5.27 1.40
CA ALA A 16 -15.19 -5.33 1.41
C ALA A 16 -15.74 -6.62 2.05
N SER A 17 -16.85 -7.14 1.54
CA SER A 17 -17.40 -8.46 1.85
C SER A 17 -17.26 -9.38 0.64
N GLU A 18 -17.52 -10.67 0.84
CA GLU A 18 -17.46 -11.66 -0.23
C GLU A 18 -18.36 -11.31 -1.42
N GLN A 19 -19.59 -10.89 -1.15
CA GLN A 19 -20.56 -10.50 -2.19
C GLN A 19 -20.05 -9.35 -3.07
N VAL A 20 -19.34 -8.39 -2.46
CA VAL A 20 -18.74 -7.29 -3.22
C VAL A 20 -17.54 -7.82 -4.01
N ARG A 21 -16.69 -8.66 -3.42
CA ARG A 21 -15.54 -9.26 -4.11
C ARG A 21 -15.92 -10.11 -5.32
N SER A 22 -17.05 -10.80 -5.27
CA SER A 22 -17.52 -11.61 -6.40
C SER A 22 -17.92 -10.80 -7.64
N ALA A 23 -18.15 -9.50 -7.50
CA ALA A 23 -18.57 -8.63 -8.61
C ALA A 23 -17.63 -7.44 -8.86
N ALA A 24 -16.81 -7.04 -7.88
CA ALA A 24 -15.87 -5.93 -8.00
C ALA A 24 -14.67 -6.31 -8.88
N THR A 25 -14.16 -5.33 -9.63
CA THR A 25 -12.99 -5.51 -10.50
C THR A 25 -11.82 -4.66 -10.01
N ILE A 26 -10.60 -5.16 -10.22
CA ILE A 26 -9.38 -4.39 -9.92
C ILE A 26 -9.27 -3.14 -10.80
N GLY A 27 -9.66 -3.24 -12.08
CA GLY A 27 -9.72 -2.10 -12.99
C GLY A 27 -10.68 -1.01 -12.49
N GLY A 28 -11.86 -1.40 -11.99
CA GLY A 28 -12.81 -0.46 -11.37
C GLY A 28 -12.28 0.14 -10.06
N ASN A 29 -11.58 -0.64 -9.24
CA ASN A 29 -10.96 -0.15 -8.02
C ASN A 29 -9.92 0.95 -8.29
N ILE A 30 -9.07 0.76 -9.31
CA ILE A 30 -8.08 1.74 -9.77
C ILE A 30 -8.78 2.95 -10.41
N ALA A 31 -9.67 2.72 -11.37
CA ALA A 31 -10.36 3.75 -12.14
C ALA A 31 -11.29 4.64 -11.30
N ASN A 32 -11.73 4.16 -10.12
CA ASN A 32 -12.48 4.96 -9.15
C ASN A 32 -11.61 6.04 -8.47
N GLY A 33 -10.29 5.86 -8.41
CA GLY A 33 -9.38 6.92 -7.97
C GLY A 33 -9.52 7.33 -6.50
N SER A 34 -10.01 6.44 -5.64
CA SER A 34 -10.24 6.74 -4.23
C SER A 34 -8.94 6.68 -3.42
N PRO A 35 -8.64 7.68 -2.56
CA PRO A 35 -7.45 7.66 -1.70
C PRO A 35 -7.45 6.55 -0.65
N ILE A 36 -8.59 5.92 -0.40
CA ILE A 36 -8.80 4.85 0.59
C ILE A 36 -9.06 3.49 -0.07
N GLY A 37 -8.81 3.35 -1.37
CA GLY A 37 -8.82 2.03 -2.02
C GLY A 37 -7.68 1.16 -1.49
N ASP A 38 -7.97 -0.09 -1.13
CA ASP A 38 -6.94 -0.99 -0.60
C ASP A 38 -6.02 -1.57 -1.70
N GLY A 39 -6.49 -1.66 -2.95
CA GLY A 39 -5.74 -2.19 -4.08
C GLY A 39 -4.50 -1.36 -4.46
N PRO A 40 -4.63 -0.04 -4.72
CA PRO A 40 -3.51 0.77 -5.21
C PRO A 40 -2.28 0.77 -4.30
N PRO A 41 -2.37 0.93 -2.96
CA PRO A 41 -1.18 0.89 -2.10
C PRO A 41 -0.41 -0.43 -2.22
N ALA A 42 -1.10 -1.57 -2.28
CA ALA A 42 -0.45 -2.88 -2.42
C ALA A 42 0.23 -3.05 -3.77
N LEU A 43 -0.45 -2.67 -4.85
CA LEU A 43 0.07 -2.73 -6.21
C LEU A 43 1.26 -1.78 -6.41
N ILE A 44 1.22 -0.56 -5.85
CA ILE A 44 2.33 0.41 -5.87
C ILE A 44 3.55 -0.15 -5.12
N ALA A 45 3.33 -0.76 -3.94
CA ALA A 45 4.42 -1.36 -3.16
C ALA A 45 5.08 -2.55 -3.91
N MET A 46 4.32 -3.28 -4.73
CA MET A 46 4.87 -4.29 -5.64
C MET A 46 5.55 -3.72 -6.89
N GLY A 47 5.39 -2.42 -7.18
CA GLY A 47 5.89 -1.80 -8.40
C GLY A 47 5.08 -2.17 -9.65
N ALA A 48 3.77 -2.32 -9.51
CA ALA A 48 2.88 -2.67 -10.60
C ALA A 48 2.83 -1.58 -11.70
N VAL A 49 2.66 -2.03 -12.94
CA VAL A 49 2.48 -1.18 -14.13
C VAL A 49 1.02 -1.19 -14.54
N LEU A 50 0.43 -0.01 -14.71
CA LEU A 50 -0.93 0.19 -15.21
C LEU A 50 -0.94 0.30 -16.73
N HIS A 51 -1.88 -0.37 -17.38
CA HIS A 51 -2.12 -0.28 -18.82
C HIS A 51 -3.45 0.43 -19.09
N LEU A 52 -3.38 1.50 -19.88
CA LEU A 52 -4.53 2.27 -20.34
C LEU A 52 -4.70 2.12 -21.85
N ARG A 53 -5.94 2.15 -22.32
CA ARG A 53 -6.27 2.02 -23.74
C ARG A 53 -7.31 3.05 -24.20
N GLN A 54 -7.07 3.63 -25.37
CA GLN A 54 -7.99 4.53 -26.07
C GLN A 54 -8.08 4.11 -27.55
N GLY A 55 -9.14 3.40 -27.93
CA GLY A 55 -9.24 2.81 -29.27
C GLY A 55 -8.11 1.80 -29.52
N GLU A 56 -7.25 2.08 -30.49
CA GLU A 56 -6.06 1.26 -30.79
C GLU A 56 -4.80 1.71 -30.04
N GLU A 57 -4.81 2.91 -29.44
CA GLU A 57 -3.67 3.42 -28.69
C GLU A 57 -3.61 2.79 -27.30
N ARG A 58 -2.38 2.45 -26.88
CA ARG A 58 -2.07 1.92 -25.55
C ARG A 58 -0.94 2.71 -24.94
N ARG A 59 -1.06 2.98 -23.64
CA ARG A 59 0.02 3.54 -22.82
C ARG A 59 0.15 2.75 -21.52
N GLU A 60 1.37 2.72 -21.02
CA GLU A 60 1.69 2.11 -19.73
C GLU A 60 2.41 3.11 -18.83
N MET A 61 2.25 2.95 -17.52
CA MET A 61 2.92 3.76 -16.53
C MET A 61 3.03 3.03 -15.18
N PRO A 62 3.98 3.41 -14.31
CA PRO A 62 3.92 3.01 -12.90
C PRO A 62 2.56 3.39 -12.32
N LEU A 63 1.92 2.48 -11.58
CA LEU A 63 0.56 2.68 -11.11
C LEU A 63 0.39 3.97 -10.26
N GLU A 64 1.40 4.33 -9.48
CA GLU A 64 1.42 5.55 -8.67
C GLU A 64 1.30 6.84 -9.50
N ALA A 65 1.75 6.84 -10.76
CA ALA A 65 1.68 8.01 -11.64
C ALA A 65 0.26 8.30 -12.13
N PHE A 66 -0.65 7.31 -12.08
CA PHE A 66 -2.04 7.47 -12.51
C PHE A 66 -2.84 8.40 -11.59
N PHE A 67 -2.47 8.53 -10.32
CA PHE A 67 -3.21 9.32 -9.33
C PHE A 67 -2.59 10.70 -9.15
N LEU A 68 -3.14 11.70 -9.86
CA LEU A 68 -2.58 13.05 -9.91
C LEU A 68 -2.97 13.91 -8.69
N ASP A 69 -4.25 13.87 -8.33
CA ASP A 69 -4.80 14.62 -7.20
C ASP A 69 -6.09 13.94 -6.71
N TYR A 70 -6.65 14.40 -5.59
CA TYR A 70 -7.93 13.92 -5.11
C TYR A 70 -9.00 14.12 -6.18
N ARG A 71 -9.64 13.01 -6.59
CA ARG A 71 -10.62 12.95 -7.69
C ARG A 71 -10.07 13.33 -9.08
N LYS A 72 -8.75 13.26 -9.28
CA LYS A 72 -8.10 13.51 -10.57
C LYS A 72 -7.11 12.39 -10.90
N GLN A 73 -7.31 11.75 -12.04
CA GLN A 73 -6.44 10.70 -12.56
C GLN A 73 -5.86 11.14 -13.91
N ASP A 74 -4.73 10.56 -14.28
CA ASP A 74 -4.18 10.68 -15.63
C ASP A 74 -4.95 9.77 -16.59
N ARG A 75 -6.18 10.18 -16.93
CA ARG A 75 -7.07 9.45 -17.84
C ARG A 75 -7.65 10.41 -18.89
N LEU A 76 -7.37 10.13 -20.15
CA LEU A 76 -7.89 10.91 -21.26
C LEU A 76 -9.38 10.62 -21.55
N PRO A 77 -10.11 11.56 -22.18
CA PRO A 77 -11.44 11.28 -22.68
C PRO A 77 -11.47 10.09 -23.66
N GLY A 78 -12.29 9.08 -23.38
CA GLY A 78 -12.38 7.85 -24.19
C GLY A 78 -11.34 6.78 -23.83
N GLU A 79 -10.45 7.04 -22.87
CA GLU A 79 -9.47 6.09 -22.37
C GLU A 79 -10.03 5.27 -21.17
N PHE A 80 -9.66 4.00 -21.08
CA PHE A 80 -10.04 3.11 -19.98
C PHE A 80 -8.87 2.27 -19.46
N VAL A 81 -9.00 1.76 -18.23
CA VAL A 81 -8.04 0.82 -17.63
C VAL A 81 -8.19 -0.55 -18.29
N GLU A 82 -7.17 -0.99 -19.02
CA GLU A 82 -7.16 -2.28 -19.72
C GLU A 82 -6.61 -3.40 -18.83
N ALA A 83 -5.48 -3.18 -18.15
CA ALA A 83 -4.82 -4.20 -17.33
C ALA A 83 -3.87 -3.61 -16.27
N VAL A 84 -3.38 -4.48 -15.39
CA VAL A 84 -2.25 -4.21 -14.49
C VAL A 84 -1.26 -5.36 -14.59
N THR A 85 0.02 -5.06 -14.73
CA THR A 85 1.11 -6.04 -14.64
C THR A 85 1.72 -5.97 -13.25
N VAL A 86 1.87 -7.13 -12.61
CA VAL A 86 2.57 -7.30 -11.33
C VAL A 86 3.79 -8.18 -11.53
N PRO A 87 4.87 -8.02 -10.73
CA PRO A 87 6.03 -8.92 -10.80
C PRO A 87 5.62 -10.36 -10.45
N GLU A 88 6.37 -11.35 -10.92
CA GLU A 88 6.08 -12.77 -10.61
C GLU A 88 6.14 -13.08 -9.12
N THR A 89 7.04 -12.42 -8.39
CA THR A 89 7.17 -12.54 -6.94
C THR A 89 7.45 -11.18 -6.30
N ALA A 90 7.03 -11.03 -5.05
CA ALA A 90 7.35 -9.86 -4.22
C ALA A 90 7.49 -10.33 -2.76
N PRO A 91 8.57 -11.06 -2.41
CA PRO A 91 8.69 -11.74 -1.12
C PRO A 91 8.75 -10.76 0.08
N GLY A 92 9.28 -9.56 -0.15
CA GLY A 92 9.31 -8.48 0.82
C GLY A 92 7.95 -7.83 1.07
N LEU A 93 6.92 -8.11 0.26
CA LEU A 93 5.62 -7.45 0.38
C LEU A 93 4.94 -7.82 1.71
N ARG A 94 4.52 -6.80 2.45
CA ARG A 94 3.53 -6.91 3.52
C ARG A 94 2.48 -5.82 3.36
N CYS A 95 1.24 -6.17 3.67
CA CYS A 95 0.09 -5.29 3.55
C CYS A 95 -0.65 -5.23 4.89
N TYR A 96 -0.83 -4.03 5.43
CA TYR A 96 -1.50 -3.82 6.71
C TYR A 96 -2.68 -2.87 6.55
N LYS A 97 -3.86 -3.40 6.84
CA LYS A 97 -5.12 -2.66 6.85
C LYS A 97 -5.55 -2.36 8.28
N LEU A 98 -5.72 -1.08 8.60
CA LEU A 98 -6.25 -0.62 9.88
C LEU A 98 -7.58 0.12 9.71
N SER A 99 -8.57 -0.33 10.46
CA SER A 99 -9.96 0.11 10.43
C SER A 99 -10.59 -0.14 11.81
N LYS A 100 -11.78 0.42 12.08
CA LYS A 100 -12.44 0.27 13.38
C LYS A 100 -12.89 -1.18 13.62
N ARG A 101 -13.31 -1.87 12.57
CA ARG A 101 -13.66 -3.29 12.56
C ARG A 101 -12.74 -4.05 11.61
N PHE A 102 -12.45 -5.32 11.91
CA PHE A 102 -11.57 -6.15 11.08
C PHE A 102 -12.14 -6.39 9.68
N ASP A 103 -13.32 -6.99 9.59
CA ASP A 103 -13.92 -7.37 8.32
C ASP A 103 -14.94 -6.33 7.83
N GLN A 104 -15.06 -6.22 6.50
CA GLN A 104 -15.99 -5.32 5.82
C GLN A 104 -15.97 -3.89 6.39
N ASP A 105 -14.79 -3.29 6.47
CA ASP A 105 -14.62 -1.91 6.91
C ASP A 105 -13.65 -1.17 5.99
N ILE A 106 -13.81 0.15 5.90
CA ILE A 106 -12.97 1.02 5.09
C ILE A 106 -11.73 1.39 5.89
N SER A 107 -10.57 1.29 5.25
CA SER A 107 -9.29 1.63 5.85
C SER A 107 -9.26 3.08 6.33
N ALA A 108 -8.88 3.28 7.59
CA ALA A 108 -8.35 4.56 8.03
C ALA A 108 -6.92 4.70 7.50
N VAL A 109 -6.10 3.66 7.65
CA VAL A 109 -4.75 3.59 7.11
C VAL A 109 -4.58 2.23 6.43
N CYS A 110 -4.11 2.23 5.19
CA CYS A 110 -3.65 1.03 4.49
C CYS A 110 -2.17 1.23 4.14
N GLY A 111 -1.27 0.55 4.85
CA GLY A 111 0.18 0.65 4.63
C GLY A 111 0.71 -0.61 3.97
N CYS A 112 1.41 -0.46 2.86
CA CYS A 112 2.03 -1.56 2.13
C CYS A 112 3.53 -1.31 1.98
N PHE A 113 4.33 -2.31 2.33
CA PHE A 113 5.78 -2.22 2.44
C PHE A 113 6.41 -3.33 1.62
N ASN A 114 7.47 -3.04 0.91
CA ASN A 114 8.25 -4.01 0.17
C ASN A 114 9.71 -3.54 0.15
N LEU A 115 10.54 -4.18 0.97
CA LEU A 115 11.98 -3.95 1.00
C LEU A 115 12.73 -5.13 0.38
N GLU A 116 13.82 -4.81 -0.31
CA GLU A 116 14.80 -5.77 -0.76
C GLU A 116 16.05 -5.65 0.11
N LEU A 117 16.53 -6.77 0.63
CA LEU A 117 17.70 -6.82 1.50
C LEU A 117 18.86 -7.51 0.79
N GLU A 118 19.99 -6.83 0.70
CA GLU A 118 21.24 -7.38 0.16
C GLU A 118 22.33 -7.27 1.23
N GLY A 119 22.88 -8.42 1.65
CA GLY A 119 23.94 -8.45 2.67
C GLY A 119 23.55 -7.78 3.99
N GLY A 120 22.27 -7.87 4.39
CA GLY A 120 21.74 -7.24 5.61
C GLY A 120 21.45 -5.74 5.50
N LYS A 121 21.64 -5.13 4.33
CA LYS A 121 21.30 -3.73 4.05
C LYS A 121 20.08 -3.62 3.17
N ILE A 122 19.37 -2.51 3.31
CA ILE A 122 18.16 -2.19 2.53
C ILE A 122 18.63 -1.70 1.15
N ALA A 123 18.53 -2.56 0.14
CA ALA A 123 18.94 -2.26 -1.24
C ALA A 123 17.88 -1.41 -1.97
N SER A 124 16.61 -1.76 -1.81
CA SER A 124 15.49 -1.00 -2.34
C SER A 124 14.34 -0.94 -1.34
N ALA A 125 13.56 0.14 -1.42
CA ALA A 125 12.39 0.37 -0.58
C ALA A 125 11.22 0.89 -1.41
N ARG A 126 10.08 0.18 -1.36
CA ARG A 126 8.79 0.64 -1.86
C ARG A 126 7.77 0.62 -0.72
N ILE A 127 7.36 1.81 -0.27
CA ILE A 127 6.47 2.00 0.86
C ILE A 127 5.32 2.88 0.40
N ALA A 128 4.11 2.35 0.35
CA ALA A 128 2.94 3.04 -0.18
C ALA A 128 1.76 3.03 0.78
N PHE A 129 0.99 4.12 0.76
CA PHE A 129 -0.11 4.32 1.69
C PHE A 129 -1.41 4.74 1.00
N GLY A 130 -2.52 4.19 1.49
CA GLY A 130 -3.88 4.68 1.31
C GLY A 130 -4.40 5.33 2.60
N GLY A 131 -5.26 6.34 2.47
CA GLY A 131 -5.86 7.07 3.59
C GLY A 131 -4.96 8.09 4.29
N MET A 132 -3.75 8.33 3.75
CA MET A 132 -2.76 9.27 4.30
C MET A 132 -2.64 10.59 3.53
N ALA A 133 -3.21 10.66 2.32
CA ALA A 133 -3.21 11.83 1.45
C ALA A 133 -4.45 11.82 0.53
N GLY A 134 -4.59 12.85 -0.32
CA GLY A 134 -5.64 12.93 -1.33
C GLY A 134 -5.55 11.88 -2.45
N VAL A 135 -4.41 11.19 -2.54
CA VAL A 135 -4.12 10.10 -3.49
C VAL A 135 -3.35 8.97 -2.79
N PRO A 136 -3.45 7.70 -3.25
CA PRO A 136 -2.52 6.67 -2.83
C PRO A 136 -1.13 7.01 -3.37
N LYS A 137 -0.12 7.09 -2.49
CA LYS A 137 1.24 7.48 -2.89
C LYS A 137 2.31 6.81 -2.04
N ARG A 138 3.55 6.87 -2.54
CA ARG A 138 4.74 6.41 -1.84
C ARG A 138 5.19 7.37 -0.74
N ALA A 139 5.87 6.84 0.27
CA ALA A 139 6.52 7.57 1.35
C ALA A 139 8.00 7.81 0.98
N ALA A 140 8.24 8.74 0.06
CA ALA A 140 9.54 8.92 -0.57
C ALA A 140 10.64 9.31 0.44
N ALA A 141 10.35 10.18 1.40
CA ALA A 141 11.31 10.58 2.42
C ALA A 141 11.63 9.41 3.38
N VAL A 142 10.64 8.56 3.71
CA VAL A 142 10.86 7.35 4.51
C VAL A 142 11.70 6.33 3.75
N GLU A 143 11.40 6.10 2.46
CA GLU A 143 12.19 5.21 1.60
C GLU A 143 13.66 5.66 1.53
N GLU A 144 13.90 6.96 1.28
CA GLU A 144 15.25 7.54 1.23
C GLU A 144 16.01 7.40 2.56
N ALA A 145 15.31 7.57 3.70
CA ALA A 145 15.93 7.41 5.01
C ALA A 145 16.40 5.97 5.30
N LEU A 146 15.76 4.97 4.66
CA LEU A 146 16.04 3.56 4.85
C LEU A 146 17.08 3.01 3.88
N ILE A 147 17.05 3.42 2.61
CA ILE A 147 17.94 2.85 1.57
C ILE A 147 19.42 2.99 1.97
N GLY A 148 20.18 1.90 1.81
CA GLY A 148 21.59 1.80 2.16
C GLY A 148 21.88 1.60 3.66
N ARG A 149 20.87 1.68 4.54
CA ARG A 149 21.01 1.39 5.97
C ARG A 149 21.00 -0.12 6.22
N GLU A 150 21.63 -0.52 7.32
CA GLU A 150 21.48 -1.87 7.86
C GLU A 150 20.04 -2.09 8.35
N TRP A 151 19.44 -3.23 8.01
CA TRP A 151 18.10 -3.57 8.45
C TRP A 151 18.10 -3.86 9.96
N SER A 152 17.74 -2.83 10.73
CA SER A 152 17.78 -2.86 12.19
C SER A 152 16.68 -1.98 12.78
N LEU A 153 16.26 -2.27 14.00
CA LEU A 153 15.28 -1.44 14.71
C LEU A 153 15.76 0.01 14.86
N LYS A 154 17.09 0.21 15.05
CA LYS A 154 17.69 1.55 15.11
C LYS A 154 17.47 2.33 13.81
N ALA A 155 17.67 1.69 12.65
CA ALA A 155 17.44 2.32 11.36
C ALA A 155 15.94 2.63 11.14
N VAL A 156 15.06 1.71 11.55
CA VAL A 156 13.61 1.89 11.51
C VAL A 156 13.19 3.10 12.35
N GLU A 157 13.59 3.17 13.62
CA GLU A 157 13.27 4.29 14.52
C GLU A 157 13.76 5.64 13.98
N ALA A 158 14.96 5.66 13.38
CA ALA A 158 15.52 6.86 12.78
C ALA A 158 14.74 7.36 11.55
N ALA A 159 14.06 6.47 10.82
CA ALA A 159 13.26 6.81 9.64
C ALA A 159 11.84 7.33 9.97
N LEU A 160 11.32 7.06 11.17
CA LEU A 160 9.92 7.37 11.51
C LEU A 160 9.53 8.86 11.41
N PRO A 161 10.39 9.83 11.77
CA PRO A 161 10.05 11.23 11.61
C PRO A 161 9.77 11.63 10.15
N ALA A 162 10.37 10.95 9.17
CA ALA A 162 10.20 11.26 7.75
C ALA A 162 8.76 11.06 7.24
N PHE A 163 7.93 10.27 7.94
CA PHE A 163 6.50 10.15 7.63
C PHE A 163 5.77 11.50 7.66
N ALA A 164 6.18 12.42 8.55
CA ALA A 164 5.56 13.75 8.65
C ALA A 164 5.97 14.68 7.48
N THR A 165 7.07 14.38 6.80
CA THR A 165 7.46 15.04 5.55
C THR A 165 6.63 14.52 4.38
N ASP A 166 6.37 13.22 4.35
CA ASP A 166 5.59 12.59 3.28
C ASP A 166 4.08 12.85 3.40
N PHE A 167 3.54 12.92 4.62
CA PHE A 167 2.09 12.93 4.83
C PHE A 167 1.63 13.96 5.87
N ALA A 168 0.52 14.62 5.54
CA ALA A 168 -0.27 15.45 6.44
C ALA A 168 -1.73 14.96 6.43
N PRO A 169 -2.04 13.84 7.14
CA PRO A 169 -3.35 13.21 7.05
C PRO A 169 -4.47 14.07 7.64
N LEU A 170 -5.71 13.84 7.17
CA LEU A 170 -6.90 14.52 7.68
C LEU A 170 -7.51 13.78 8.87
N SER A 171 -8.21 14.52 9.73
CA SER A 171 -9.11 13.94 10.75
C SER A 171 -10.51 13.73 10.17
N ASP A 172 -11.13 12.60 10.47
CA ASP A 172 -12.53 12.32 10.13
C ASP A 172 -13.19 11.40 11.17
N MET A 173 -14.43 10.99 10.90
CA MET A 173 -15.17 10.04 11.75
C MET A 173 -14.51 8.66 11.88
N ARG A 174 -13.53 8.30 11.03
CA ARG A 174 -12.81 7.03 11.11
C ARG A 174 -11.61 7.12 12.05
N ALA A 175 -10.81 8.18 11.95
CA ALA A 175 -9.65 8.42 12.79
C ALA A 175 -9.18 9.88 12.74
N SER A 176 -8.50 10.32 13.82
CA SER A 176 -7.79 11.59 13.83
C SER A 176 -6.52 11.54 12.96
N ALA A 177 -6.07 12.71 12.50
CA ALA A 177 -4.80 12.89 11.81
C ALA A 177 -3.61 12.33 12.61
N GLU A 178 -3.58 12.62 13.92
CA GLU A 178 -2.56 12.11 14.84
C GLU A 178 -2.54 10.58 14.88
N TYR A 179 -3.71 9.95 15.01
CA TYR A 179 -3.82 8.48 14.99
C TYR A 179 -3.32 7.89 13.68
N ARG A 180 -3.65 8.52 12.54
CA ARG A 180 -3.22 8.08 11.21
C ARG A 180 -1.69 8.14 11.07
N LEU A 181 -1.07 9.25 11.49
CA LEU A 181 0.38 9.44 11.41
C LEU A 181 1.13 8.48 12.34
N ALA A 182 0.70 8.38 13.61
CA ALA A 182 1.29 7.44 14.57
C ALA A 182 1.14 5.98 14.11
N THR A 183 0.00 5.64 13.50
CA THR A 183 -0.22 4.33 12.90
C THR A 183 0.76 4.05 11.77
N ALA A 184 0.94 4.97 10.83
CA ALA A 184 1.85 4.76 9.70
C ALA A 184 3.28 4.43 10.17
N GLN A 185 3.76 5.13 11.20
CA GLN A 185 5.04 4.87 11.87
C GLN A 185 5.07 3.48 12.53
N ASN A 186 4.02 3.12 13.28
CA ASN A 186 3.92 1.82 13.93
C ASN A 186 3.81 0.66 12.94
N LEU A 187 3.26 0.88 11.74
CA LEU A 187 3.24 -0.13 10.69
C LEU A 187 4.65 -0.43 10.14
N LEU A 188 5.56 0.55 10.11
CA LEU A 188 6.97 0.30 9.78
C LEU A 188 7.67 -0.51 10.89
N ARG A 189 7.40 -0.21 12.17
CA ARG A 189 7.86 -1.05 13.29
C ARG A 189 7.32 -2.47 13.21
N ARG A 190 6.03 -2.62 12.89
CA ARG A 190 5.40 -3.92 12.67
C ARG A 190 6.09 -4.69 11.54
N TYR A 191 6.39 -4.02 10.43
CA TYR A 191 7.10 -4.61 9.31
C TYR A 191 8.49 -5.15 9.70
N PHE A 192 9.21 -4.42 10.56
CA PHE A 192 10.46 -4.89 11.15
C PHE A 192 10.32 -6.21 11.90
N HIS A 193 9.37 -6.27 12.83
CA HIS A 193 9.10 -7.47 13.62
C HIS A 193 8.59 -8.64 12.76
N ASP A 194 7.72 -8.37 11.79
CA ASP A 194 7.20 -9.35 10.83
C ASP A 194 8.34 -10.03 10.04
N LEU A 195 9.23 -9.24 9.43
CA LEU A 195 10.40 -9.78 8.71
C LEU A 195 11.41 -10.47 9.63
N SER A 196 11.42 -10.14 10.92
CA SER A 196 12.30 -10.77 11.92
C SER A 196 11.73 -12.09 12.47
N GLY A 197 10.52 -12.49 12.06
CA GLY A 197 9.86 -13.72 12.49
C GLY A 197 9.11 -13.60 13.81
N ASP A 198 8.90 -12.39 14.32
CA ASP A 198 8.13 -12.15 15.54
C ASP A 198 6.62 -12.29 15.27
N ALA A 199 5.86 -12.70 16.30
CA ALA A 199 4.41 -12.74 16.23
C ALA A 199 3.82 -11.33 16.31
N VAL A 200 3.25 -10.83 15.20
CA VAL A 200 2.77 -9.44 15.07
C VAL A 200 1.27 -9.30 14.79
N SER A 201 0.56 -10.41 14.56
CA SER A 201 -0.82 -10.40 14.09
C SER A 201 -1.79 -10.89 15.16
N VAL A 202 -2.66 -9.99 15.63
CA VAL A 202 -3.74 -10.34 16.58
C VAL A 202 -4.68 -11.41 15.99
N LEU A 203 -4.84 -11.44 14.67
CA LEU A 203 -5.72 -12.39 13.98
C LEU A 203 -5.17 -13.83 13.93
N GLU A 204 -3.91 -14.03 14.30
CA GLU A 204 -3.26 -15.35 14.31
C GLU A 204 -3.19 -15.96 15.72
N VAL A 205 -3.58 -15.20 16.75
CA VAL A 205 -3.61 -15.68 18.14
C VAL A 205 -4.72 -16.72 18.29
N ARG A 206 -4.37 -17.88 18.88
CA ARG A 206 -5.31 -18.95 19.21
C ARG A 206 -5.55 -18.97 20.71
N ALA A 207 -6.79 -19.24 21.12
CA ALA A 207 -7.18 -19.42 22.51
C ALA A 207 -6.74 -20.80 23.04
#